data_AF-A0A2J8LJN8-F1
#
_entry.id   AF-A0A2J8LJN8-F1
#
_cell.length_a   1.000
_cell.length_b   1.000
_cell.length_c   1.000
_cell.angle_alpha   90.00
_cell.angle_beta   90.00
_cell.angle_gamma   90.00
#
_symmetry.space_group_name_H-M   'P 1'
#
loop_
_entity.id
_entity.type
_entity.pdbx_description
1 polymer ?
#
loop_
_entity_poly.entity_id
_entity_poly.type
_entity_poly.pdbx_seq_one_letter_code
_entity_poly.pdbx_strand_id
1 'polypeptide(L)'
;MSEKQMKEAFVSNLNGTTVLEITQGLCFPAFCILCRGFLIIFSQYLCSFSPTWKTRFLIDFVVLIVPMVATLTIWASFILLELLGVIIFGAGLLYQIYRRRTCYARLPFLKILEKFLNISLESEYIPAISCFRVITSAFTAIAILAVDFPLFPRRFAKTELYGTGAMDFGVGGFVFGSAMVCLEVRRRKYMEGSKLHYFTNSLYSVWPLVFLGIGRLAIIKSIGYQEHLTEYGVHWNFFFTIIVVKLITPLLLIIFPLNKSWIIALGITVLYQLALD
;
A
#
# COMPACT_ATOMS: atom_id res chain seq x y z
N MET A 1 12.06 25.42 26.78
CA MET A 1 10.93 24.86 26.01
C MET A 1 10.39 23.66 26.77
N SER A 2 9.06 23.47 26.81
CA SER A 2 8.47 22.24 27.34
C SER A 2 8.83 21.06 26.42
N GLU A 3 9.03 19.85 26.97
CA GLU A 3 9.25 18.62 26.17
C GLU A 3 8.18 18.44 25.09
N LYS A 4 6.97 18.94 25.36
CA LYS A 4 5.84 18.96 24.44
C LYS A 4 6.11 19.82 23.21
N GLN A 5 6.64 21.03 23.40
CA GLN A 5 6.97 21.96 22.32
C GLN A 5 8.15 21.47 21.48
N MET A 6 9.11 20.77 22.09
CA MET A 6 10.21 20.15 21.34
C MET A 6 9.71 19.02 20.44
N LYS A 7 8.75 18.20 20.91
CA LYS A 7 8.13 17.15 20.10
C LYS A 7 7.27 17.72 18.96
N GLU A 8 6.54 18.81 19.22
CA GLU A 8 5.79 19.51 18.18
C GLU A 8 6.71 20.12 17.12
N ALA A 9 7.75 20.85 17.54
CA ALA A 9 8.74 21.43 16.65
C ALA A 9 9.45 20.37 15.80
N PHE A 10 9.61 19.16 16.34
CA PHE A 10 10.23 18.02 15.66
C PHE A 10 9.36 17.43 14.52
N VAL A 11 8.05 17.66 14.53
CA VAL A 11 7.09 17.11 13.54
C VAL A 11 6.48 18.21 12.65
N SER A 12 6.61 19.48 13.01
CA SER A 12 6.10 20.63 12.25
C SER A 12 7.00 21.10 11.09
N ASN A 13 6.42 21.84 10.12
CA ASN A 13 7.12 22.52 9.01
C ASN A 13 7.91 21.60 8.06
N LEU A 14 7.30 20.50 7.65
CA LEU A 14 7.93 19.51 6.76
C LEU A 14 7.48 19.71 5.30
N ASN A 15 8.45 19.95 4.41
CA ASN A 15 8.23 20.19 2.97
C ASN A 15 8.24 18.91 2.10
N GLY A 16 8.24 17.73 2.73
CA GLY A 16 8.14 16.44 2.05
C GLY A 16 9.29 16.10 1.11
N THR A 17 8.99 15.21 0.16
CA THR A 17 9.85 14.75 -0.93
C THR A 17 9.15 14.83 -2.29
N THR A 18 9.91 14.57 -3.34
CA THR A 18 9.37 14.45 -4.70
C THR A 18 8.58 13.15 -4.87
N VAL A 19 7.58 13.19 -5.75
CA VAL A 19 6.75 12.01 -6.11
C VAL A 19 7.61 10.87 -6.64
N LEU A 20 8.70 11.19 -7.36
CA LEU A 20 9.61 10.21 -7.95
C LEU A 20 10.36 9.39 -6.88
N GLU A 21 10.82 10.03 -5.81
CA GLU A 21 11.49 9.33 -4.70
C GLU A 21 10.53 8.37 -3.98
N ILE A 22 9.29 8.80 -3.74
CA ILE A 22 8.27 7.97 -3.09
C ILE A 22 7.90 6.79 -3.99
N THR A 23 7.64 7.03 -5.28
CA THR A 23 7.30 5.95 -6.21
C THR A 23 8.40 4.90 -6.32
N GLN A 24 9.67 5.30 -6.29
CA GLN A 24 10.79 4.36 -6.22
C GLN A 24 10.75 3.48 -4.96
N GLY A 25 10.54 4.10 -3.79
CA GLY A 25 10.40 3.37 -2.53
C GLY A 25 9.19 2.41 -2.51
N LEU A 26 8.12 2.74 -3.22
CA LEU A 26 6.91 1.90 -3.30
C LEU A 26 7.02 0.75 -4.29
N CYS A 27 7.82 0.89 -5.34
CA CYS A 27 8.10 -0.21 -6.26
C CYS A 27 8.98 -1.29 -5.61
N PHE A 28 9.81 -0.91 -4.63
CA PHE A 28 10.76 -1.78 -3.97
C PHE A 28 10.16 -3.08 -3.38
N PRO A 29 9.05 -3.04 -2.61
CA PRO A 29 8.34 -4.24 -2.15
C PRO A 29 7.98 -5.26 -3.23
N ALA A 30 7.62 -4.81 -4.44
CA ALA A 30 7.25 -5.71 -5.53
C ALA A 30 8.46 -6.56 -5.97
N PHE A 31 9.64 -5.95 -6.05
CA PHE A 31 10.89 -6.67 -6.35
C PHE A 31 11.29 -7.61 -5.22
N CYS A 32 11.03 -7.25 -3.96
CA CYS A 32 11.25 -8.14 -2.82
C CYS A 32 10.37 -9.40 -2.89
N ILE A 33 9.09 -9.27 -3.29
CA ILE A 33 8.19 -10.41 -3.51
C ILE A 33 8.71 -11.32 -4.63
N LEU A 34 9.22 -10.75 -5.73
CA LEU A 34 9.82 -11.53 -6.81
C LEU A 34 11.06 -12.30 -6.32
N CYS A 35 11.96 -11.62 -5.59
CA CYS A 35 13.16 -12.25 -5.03
C CYS A 35 12.81 -13.37 -4.05
N ARG A 36 11.80 -13.17 -3.18
CA ARG A 36 11.24 -14.21 -2.32
C ARG A 36 10.78 -15.43 -3.13
N GLY A 37 10.05 -15.21 -4.22
CA GLY A 37 9.61 -16.29 -5.11
C GLY A 37 10.78 -17.08 -5.69
N PHE A 38 11.81 -16.40 -6.18
CA PHE A 38 13.02 -17.04 -6.69
C PHE A 38 13.79 -17.78 -5.61
N LEU A 39 13.91 -17.24 -4.39
CA LEU A 39 14.55 -17.90 -3.26
C LEU A 39 13.85 -19.22 -2.90
N ILE A 40 12.52 -19.22 -2.85
CA ILE A 40 11.75 -20.44 -2.55
C ILE A 40 11.99 -21.49 -3.64
N ILE A 41 11.88 -21.11 -4.91
CA ILE A 41 12.14 -22.01 -6.05
C ILE A 41 13.57 -22.55 -5.97
N PHE A 42 14.54 -21.68 -5.78
CA PHE A 42 15.95 -22.04 -5.68
C PHE A 42 16.21 -23.02 -4.52
N SER A 43 15.62 -22.78 -3.34
CA SER A 43 15.78 -23.65 -2.16
C SER A 43 15.23 -25.07 -2.39
N GLN A 44 14.10 -25.19 -3.10
CA GLN A 44 13.50 -26.47 -3.45
C GLN A 44 14.36 -27.24 -4.46
N TYR A 45 14.97 -26.53 -5.42
CA TYR A 45 15.83 -27.14 -6.44
C TYR A 45 17.24 -27.51 -5.93
N LEU A 46 17.83 -26.73 -5.01
CA LEU A 46 19.21 -26.99 -4.56
C LEU A 46 19.30 -27.96 -3.38
N CYS A 47 18.47 -27.77 -2.36
CA CYS A 47 18.66 -28.43 -1.07
C CYS A 47 17.69 -29.59 -0.85
N SER A 48 16.82 -29.90 -1.83
CA SER A 48 15.63 -30.76 -1.63
C SER A 48 14.86 -30.42 -0.36
N PHE A 49 15.01 -29.17 0.10
CA PHE A 49 14.51 -28.71 1.39
C PHE A 49 13.07 -28.34 1.17
N SER A 50 12.14 -29.04 1.83
CA SER A 50 10.76 -28.62 1.88
C SER A 50 10.66 -27.51 2.92
N PRO A 51 10.41 -26.25 2.52
CA PRO A 51 10.36 -25.17 3.49
C PRO A 51 9.15 -25.38 4.40
N THR A 52 9.43 -25.61 5.68
CA THR A 52 8.43 -25.64 6.76
C THR A 52 7.75 -24.27 6.90
N TRP A 53 6.59 -24.23 7.57
CA TRP A 53 5.88 -22.97 7.78
C TRP A 53 6.73 -21.91 8.51
N LYS A 54 7.56 -22.35 9.48
CA LYS A 54 8.48 -21.47 10.23
C LYS A 54 9.54 -20.86 9.32
N THR A 55 10.16 -21.67 8.45
CA THR A 55 11.19 -21.15 7.52
C THR A 55 10.59 -20.21 6.49
N ARG A 56 9.36 -20.47 6.01
CA ARG A 56 8.68 -19.54 5.11
C ARG A 56 8.38 -18.22 5.81
N PHE A 57 7.86 -18.26 7.03
CA PHE A 57 7.63 -17.05 7.81
C PHE A 57 8.92 -16.23 8.03
N LEU A 58 10.02 -16.90 8.38
CA LEU A 58 11.31 -16.22 8.57
C LEU A 58 11.81 -15.60 7.26
N ILE A 59 11.74 -16.33 6.14
CA ILE A 59 12.10 -15.79 4.81
C ILE A 59 11.22 -14.60 4.47
N ASP A 60 9.91 -14.68 4.72
CA ASP A 60 8.96 -13.59 4.44
C ASP A 60 9.29 -12.36 5.26
N PHE A 61 9.59 -12.53 6.55
CA PHE A 61 10.00 -11.44 7.44
C PHE A 61 11.31 -10.80 6.99
N VAL A 62 12.35 -11.61 6.71
CA VAL A 62 13.68 -11.12 6.34
C VAL A 62 13.71 -10.49 4.94
N VAL A 63 12.92 -11.00 3.99
CA VAL A 63 12.95 -10.53 2.60
C VAL A 63 11.93 -9.40 2.35
N LEU A 64 10.81 -9.38 3.07
CA LEU A 64 9.77 -8.35 2.86
C LEU A 64 9.81 -7.24 3.90
N ILE A 65 9.93 -7.55 5.20
CA ILE A 65 9.79 -6.55 6.26
C ILE A 65 11.11 -5.84 6.56
N VAL A 66 12.21 -6.58 6.74
CA VAL A 66 13.51 -5.97 7.07
C VAL A 66 13.97 -4.94 6.02
N PRO A 67 13.88 -5.20 4.70
CA PRO A 67 14.29 -4.23 3.69
C PRO A 67 13.33 -3.03 3.62
N MET A 68 12.03 -3.23 3.85
CA MET A 68 11.09 -2.11 3.99
C MET A 68 11.44 -1.19 5.18
N VAL A 69 11.84 -1.76 6.32
CA VAL A 69 12.28 -0.95 7.46
C VAL A 69 13.56 -0.19 7.13
N ALA A 70 14.51 -0.83 6.43
CA ALA A 70 15.76 -0.21 6.02
C ALA A 70 15.52 0.97 5.05
N THR A 71 14.73 0.78 3.99
CA THR A 71 14.38 1.83 3.02
C THR A 71 13.75 3.06 3.68
N LEU A 72 12.90 2.86 4.70
CA LEU A 72 12.22 3.95 5.41
C LEU A 72 13.07 4.61 6.50
N THR A 73 14.21 4.03 6.88
CA THR A 73 15.06 4.54 7.98
C THR A 73 16.48 4.85 7.50
N ILE A 74 17.40 3.90 7.66
CA ILE A 74 18.84 4.08 7.48
C ILE A 74 19.21 4.27 6.01
N TRP A 75 18.53 3.56 5.10
CA TRP A 75 18.86 3.54 3.67
C TRP A 75 18.02 4.53 2.84
N ALA A 76 17.26 5.38 3.52
CA ALA A 76 16.40 6.37 2.86
C ALA A 76 17.13 7.24 1.84
N SER A 77 18.37 7.67 2.11
CA SER A 77 19.15 8.49 1.17
C SER A 77 19.62 7.72 -0.07
N PHE A 78 19.57 6.39 -0.04
CA PHE A 78 20.10 5.50 -1.09
C PHE A 78 19.04 4.52 -1.62
N ILE A 79 17.77 4.92 -1.67
CA ILE A 79 16.65 4.08 -2.15
C ILE A 79 16.93 3.48 -3.53
N LEU A 80 17.49 4.27 -4.46
CA LEU A 80 17.83 3.79 -5.80
C LEU A 80 18.87 2.66 -5.76
N LEU A 81 19.89 2.80 -4.91
CA LEU A 81 20.94 1.80 -4.77
C LEU A 81 20.38 0.50 -4.17
N GLU A 82 19.50 0.61 -3.18
CA GLU A 82 18.81 -0.54 -2.58
C GLU A 82 17.96 -1.28 -3.63
N LEU A 83 17.18 -0.53 -4.41
CA LEU A 83 16.36 -1.06 -5.50
C LEU A 83 17.21 -1.80 -6.54
N LEU A 84 18.30 -1.18 -7.00
CA LEU A 84 19.24 -1.80 -7.93
C LEU A 84 19.87 -3.07 -7.32
N GLY A 85 20.22 -3.05 -6.04
CA GLY A 85 20.74 -4.21 -5.33
C GLY A 85 19.77 -5.39 -5.34
N VAL A 86 18.49 -5.15 -5.03
CA VAL A 86 17.45 -6.19 -5.07
C VAL A 86 17.22 -6.71 -6.49
N ILE A 87 17.23 -5.83 -7.51
CA ILE A 87 17.10 -6.24 -8.91
C ILE A 87 18.27 -7.13 -9.34
N ILE A 88 19.52 -6.74 -9.02
CA ILE A 88 20.72 -7.52 -9.34
C ILE A 88 20.67 -8.87 -8.63
N PHE A 89 20.28 -8.89 -7.35
CA PHE A 89 20.13 -10.13 -6.58
C PHE A 89 19.08 -11.06 -7.21
N GLY A 90 17.90 -10.53 -7.56
CA GLY A 90 16.85 -11.28 -8.24
C GLY A 90 17.30 -11.82 -9.60
N ALA A 91 18.01 -11.01 -10.39
CA ALA A 91 18.59 -11.43 -11.67
C ALA A 91 19.65 -12.53 -11.50
N GLY A 92 20.49 -12.45 -10.46
CA GLY A 92 21.45 -13.48 -10.10
C GLY A 92 20.78 -14.82 -9.76
N LEU A 93 19.72 -14.79 -8.94
CA LEU A 93 18.92 -15.98 -8.62
C LEU A 93 18.26 -16.57 -9.88
N LEU A 94 17.67 -15.73 -10.72
CA LEU A 94 17.09 -16.14 -12.00
C LEU A 94 18.12 -16.82 -12.90
N TYR A 95 19.31 -16.24 -13.04
CA TYR A 95 20.39 -16.80 -13.85
C TYR A 95 20.84 -18.17 -13.33
N GLN A 96 20.96 -18.33 -12.00
CA GLN A 96 21.30 -19.62 -11.40
C GLN A 96 20.20 -20.68 -11.61
N ILE A 97 18.93 -20.30 -11.44
CA ILE A 97 17.79 -21.18 -11.72
C ILE A 97 17.78 -21.59 -13.20
N TYR A 98 17.99 -20.63 -14.11
CA TYR A 98 18.04 -20.89 -15.55
C TYR A 98 19.16 -21.86 -15.92
N ARG A 99 20.39 -21.59 -15.47
CA ARG A 99 21.57 -22.44 -15.74
C ARG A 99 21.37 -23.88 -15.25
N ARG A 100 20.69 -24.08 -14.12
CA ARG A 100 20.40 -25.43 -13.61
C ARG A 100 19.22 -26.10 -14.32
N ARG A 101 18.20 -25.34 -14.74
CA ARG A 101 17.09 -25.87 -15.54
C ARG A 101 17.54 -26.34 -16.92
N THR A 102 18.44 -25.60 -17.58
CA THR A 102 18.96 -25.98 -18.91
C THR A 102 19.79 -27.26 -18.89
N CYS A 103 20.30 -27.70 -17.73
CA CYS A 103 20.90 -29.02 -17.58
C CYS A 103 19.88 -30.17 -17.64
N TYR A 104 18.59 -29.94 -17.38
CA TYR A 104 17.57 -30.98 -17.25
C TYR A 104 16.37 -30.86 -18.21
N ALA A 105 16.05 -29.68 -18.73
CA ALA A 105 14.87 -29.48 -19.59
C ALA A 105 15.17 -28.51 -20.76
N ARG A 106 15.26 -29.05 -21.98
CA ARG A 106 15.31 -28.28 -23.24
C ARG A 106 13.89 -27.98 -23.75
N LEU A 107 13.14 -27.13 -23.04
CA LEU A 107 11.87 -26.62 -23.54
C LEU A 107 12.08 -25.22 -24.16
N PRO A 108 11.58 -24.96 -25.39
CA PRO A 108 11.69 -23.65 -26.02
C PRO A 108 10.87 -22.59 -25.26
N PHE A 109 11.45 -21.40 -25.07
CA PHE A 109 10.85 -20.29 -24.32
C PHE A 109 9.43 -19.93 -24.80
N LEU A 110 9.18 -19.99 -26.11
CA LEU A 110 7.87 -19.69 -26.70
C LEU A 110 6.76 -20.60 -26.16
N LYS A 111 7.02 -21.90 -25.96
CA LYS A 111 6.03 -22.82 -25.36
C LYS A 111 5.76 -22.54 -23.89
N ILE A 112 6.73 -21.97 -23.17
CA ILE A 112 6.56 -21.55 -21.77
C ILE A 112 5.70 -20.29 -21.71
N LEU A 113 5.97 -19.31 -22.59
CA LEU A 113 5.19 -18.07 -22.69
C LEU A 113 3.75 -18.36 -23.08
N GLU A 114 3.54 -19.23 -24.07
CA GLU A 114 2.21 -19.68 -24.50
C GLU A 114 1.46 -20.37 -23.35
N LYS A 115 2.13 -21.29 -22.63
CA LYS A 115 1.53 -21.96 -21.47
C LYS A 115 1.25 -21.00 -20.31
N PHE A 116 2.06 -19.96 -20.12
CA PHE A 116 1.85 -18.92 -19.11
C PHE A 116 0.65 -18.01 -19.47
N LEU A 117 0.56 -17.59 -20.74
CA LEU A 117 -0.56 -16.77 -21.23
C LEU A 117 -1.88 -17.55 -21.21
N ASN A 118 -1.82 -18.87 -21.43
CA ASN A 118 -2.98 -19.75 -21.39
C ASN A 118 -3.41 -20.15 -19.97
N ILE A 119 -2.66 -19.79 -18.93
CA ILE A 119 -3.13 -19.93 -17.54
C ILE A 119 -4.19 -18.85 -17.31
N SER A 120 -5.47 -19.22 -17.41
CA SER A 120 -6.54 -18.41 -16.87
C SER A 120 -6.46 -18.46 -15.35
N LEU A 121 -6.21 -17.32 -14.72
CA LEU A 121 -6.47 -17.14 -13.30
C LEU A 121 -8.00 -17.05 -13.13
N GLU A 122 -8.67 -18.20 -13.13
CA GLU A 122 -10.11 -18.40 -12.90
C GLU A 122 -10.54 -18.07 -11.45
N SER A 123 -9.83 -17.15 -10.79
CA SER A 123 -9.90 -16.97 -9.36
C SER A 123 -10.68 -15.70 -9.03
N GLU A 124 -11.74 -15.83 -8.23
CA GLU A 124 -12.40 -14.70 -7.53
C GLU A 124 -11.39 -13.87 -6.72
N TYR A 125 -10.22 -14.42 -6.42
CA TYR A 125 -9.11 -13.78 -5.74
C TYR A 125 -8.00 -13.39 -6.73
N ILE A 126 -7.78 -12.08 -6.90
CA ILE A 126 -6.64 -11.54 -7.66
C ILE A 126 -5.45 -11.37 -6.68
N PRO A 127 -4.40 -12.20 -6.75
CA PRO A 127 -3.30 -12.17 -5.78
C PRO A 127 -2.54 -10.85 -5.74
N ALA A 128 -2.46 -10.15 -6.88
CA ALA A 128 -1.81 -8.85 -6.99
C ALA A 128 -2.47 -7.79 -6.10
N ILE A 129 -3.81 -7.75 -6.06
CA ILE A 129 -4.56 -6.78 -5.24
C ILE A 129 -4.32 -7.06 -3.75
N SER A 130 -4.28 -8.34 -3.37
CA SER A 130 -4.00 -8.73 -1.98
C SER A 130 -2.57 -8.44 -1.58
N CYS A 131 -1.58 -8.70 -2.44
CA CYS A 131 -0.20 -8.28 -2.21
C CYS A 131 -0.09 -6.77 -2.04
N PHE A 132 -0.71 -5.99 -2.93
CA PHE A 132 -0.73 -4.54 -2.82
C PHE A 132 -1.27 -4.09 -1.46
N ARG A 133 -2.42 -4.61 -1.01
CA ARG A 133 -3.02 -4.26 0.28
C ARG A 133 -2.16 -4.64 1.49
N VAL A 134 -1.49 -5.79 1.43
CA VAL A 134 -0.58 -6.24 2.50
C VAL A 134 0.65 -5.34 2.55
N ILE A 135 1.25 -5.05 1.40
CA ILE A 135 2.40 -4.15 1.29
C ILE A 135 2.06 -2.75 1.80
N THR A 136 0.94 -2.16 1.36
CA THR A 136 0.55 -0.82 1.82
C THR A 136 0.27 -0.80 3.32
N SER A 137 -0.35 -1.86 3.87
CA SER A 137 -0.58 -1.97 5.32
C SER A 137 0.71 -2.13 6.13
N ALA A 138 1.65 -2.95 5.65
CA ALA A 138 2.95 -3.12 6.31
C ALA A 138 3.80 -1.84 6.24
N PHE A 139 3.88 -1.23 5.05
CA PHE A 139 4.60 0.02 4.81
C PHE A 139 4.07 1.15 5.71
N THR A 140 2.75 1.29 5.81
CA THR A 140 2.14 2.32 6.66
C THR A 140 2.33 2.05 8.14
N ALA A 141 2.22 0.80 8.59
CA ALA A 141 2.51 0.44 9.98
C ALA A 141 3.97 0.75 10.36
N ILE A 142 4.92 0.42 9.47
CA ILE A 142 6.34 0.74 9.67
C ILE A 142 6.53 2.26 9.71
N ALA A 143 5.95 3.01 8.78
CA ALA A 143 6.09 4.47 8.74
C ALA A 143 5.51 5.15 10.00
N ILE A 144 4.31 4.74 10.43
CA ILE A 144 3.65 5.26 11.65
C ILE A 144 4.50 4.98 12.89
N LEU A 145 5.09 3.79 13.00
CA LEU A 145 5.97 3.48 14.12
C LEU A 145 7.30 4.23 14.04
N ALA A 146 7.86 4.34 12.83
CA ALA A 146 9.20 4.89 12.61
C ALA A 146 9.27 6.40 12.85
N VAL A 147 8.19 7.15 12.62
CA VAL A 147 8.20 8.63 12.70
C VAL A 147 8.60 9.17 14.07
N ASP A 148 8.30 8.42 15.13
CA ASP A 148 8.64 8.79 16.50
C ASP A 148 10.16 8.66 16.77
N PHE A 149 10.90 7.97 15.91
CA PHE A 149 12.34 7.76 16.05
C PHE A 149 13.16 8.74 15.19
N PRO A 150 14.31 9.24 15.69
CA PRO A 150 15.17 10.16 14.94
C PRO A 150 15.78 9.54 13.67
N LEU A 151 15.82 8.20 13.59
CA LEU A 151 16.28 7.46 12.43
C LEU A 151 15.36 7.60 11.20
N PHE A 152 14.10 7.99 11.40
CA PHE A 152 13.17 8.21 10.31
C PHE A 152 13.40 9.59 9.68
N PRO A 153 13.70 9.66 8.36
CA PRO A 153 13.91 10.92 7.67
C PRO A 153 12.64 11.76 7.66
N ARG A 154 12.75 13.00 8.12
CA ARG A 154 11.60 13.92 8.24
C ARG A 154 10.94 14.24 6.90
N ARG A 155 11.68 14.12 5.80
CA ARG A 155 11.15 14.28 4.44
C ARG A 155 10.06 13.25 4.06
N PHE A 156 10.03 12.08 4.72
CA PHE A 156 9.00 11.05 4.49
C PHE A 156 7.80 11.14 5.43
N ALA A 157 7.88 12.00 6.45
CA ALA A 157 6.75 12.29 7.30
C ALA A 157 5.71 13.12 6.53
N LYS A 158 4.55 13.29 7.17
CA LYS A 158 3.42 14.01 6.61
C LYS A 158 3.78 15.45 6.28
N THR A 159 3.38 15.91 5.09
CA THR A 159 3.61 17.28 4.64
C THR A 159 2.47 18.21 5.05
N GLU A 160 2.79 19.43 5.47
CA GLU A 160 1.78 20.41 5.89
C GLU A 160 1.22 21.26 4.74
N LEU A 161 2.08 21.68 3.79
CA LEU A 161 1.70 22.61 2.72
C LEU A 161 1.98 22.06 1.32
N TYR A 162 3.24 21.73 1.04
CA TYR A 162 3.69 21.32 -0.29
C TYR A 162 4.60 20.10 -0.21
N GLY A 163 4.65 19.36 -1.31
CA GLY A 163 5.42 18.13 -1.44
C GLY A 163 4.58 16.88 -1.18
N THR A 164 5.25 15.73 -1.19
CA THR A 164 4.62 14.44 -0.89
C THR A 164 5.44 13.69 0.14
N GLY A 165 4.79 13.14 1.17
CA GLY A 165 5.39 12.25 2.16
C GLY A 165 5.03 10.78 1.93
N ALA A 166 5.86 9.88 2.45
CA ALA A 166 5.56 8.44 2.44
C ALA A 166 4.26 8.13 3.22
N MET A 167 4.02 8.90 4.30
CA MET A 167 2.80 8.81 5.09
C MET A 167 1.54 9.22 4.32
N ASP A 168 1.64 10.24 3.46
CA ASP A 168 0.53 10.72 2.63
C ASP A 168 0.16 9.70 1.56
N PHE A 169 1.17 9.02 0.99
CA PHE A 169 0.91 7.88 0.11
C PHE A 169 0.15 6.76 0.82
N GLY A 170 0.47 6.50 2.10
CA GLY A 170 -0.21 5.48 2.89
C GLY A 170 -1.73 5.63 2.88
N VAL A 171 -2.20 6.84 3.16
CA VAL A 171 -3.62 7.23 3.12
C VAL A 171 -4.22 6.96 1.73
N GLY A 172 -3.57 7.46 0.68
CA GLY A 172 -4.02 7.24 -0.71
C GLY A 172 -4.05 5.76 -1.11
N GLY A 173 -3.04 5.00 -0.70
CA GLY A 173 -2.90 3.56 -0.95
C GLY A 173 -4.00 2.74 -0.26
N PHE A 174 -4.44 3.13 0.95
CA PHE A 174 -5.57 2.49 1.62
C PHE A 174 -6.90 2.76 0.91
N VAL A 175 -7.12 4.00 0.46
CA VAL A 175 -8.32 4.36 -0.32
C VAL A 175 -8.32 3.61 -1.64
N PHE A 176 -7.21 3.62 -2.39
CA PHE A 176 -7.06 2.91 -3.65
C PHE A 176 -7.19 1.39 -3.49
N GLY A 177 -6.55 0.81 -2.48
CA GLY A 177 -6.64 -0.62 -2.18
C GLY A 177 -8.05 -1.06 -1.78
N SER A 178 -8.80 -0.20 -1.09
CA SER A 178 -10.21 -0.42 -0.79
C SER A 178 -11.06 -0.33 -2.06
N ALA A 179 -10.80 0.66 -2.91
CA ALA A 179 -11.51 0.86 -4.18
C ALA A 179 -11.33 -0.33 -5.15
N MET A 180 -10.14 -0.94 -5.21
CA MET A 180 -9.89 -2.12 -6.06
C MET A 180 -10.66 -3.38 -5.65
N VAL A 181 -11.09 -3.46 -4.39
CA VAL A 181 -11.84 -4.62 -3.84
C VAL A 181 -13.34 -4.35 -3.80
N CYS A 182 -13.78 -3.12 -4.11
CA CYS A 182 -15.18 -2.75 -4.18
C CYS A 182 -15.97 -3.72 -5.07
N LEU A 183 -17.11 -4.19 -4.56
CA LEU A 183 -17.96 -5.18 -5.20
C LEU A 183 -18.53 -4.65 -6.52
N GLU A 184 -18.72 -3.34 -6.60
CA GLU A 184 -19.20 -2.59 -7.75
C GLU A 184 -18.24 -2.66 -8.94
N VAL A 185 -16.93 -2.78 -8.68
CA VAL A 185 -15.88 -2.90 -9.70
C VAL A 185 -15.69 -4.35 -10.13
N ARG A 186 -15.81 -5.30 -9.20
CA ARG A 186 -15.53 -6.73 -9.46
C ARG A 186 -16.70 -7.51 -10.06
N ARG A 187 -17.96 -7.16 -9.76
CA ARG A 187 -19.13 -7.95 -10.18
C ARG A 187 -19.99 -7.21 -11.20
N ARG A 188 -19.65 -7.41 -12.48
CA ARG A 188 -20.49 -7.01 -13.63
C ARG A 188 -21.83 -7.77 -13.71
N LYS A 189 -22.01 -8.87 -12.95
CA LYS A 189 -23.15 -9.80 -13.04
C LYS A 189 -24.18 -9.75 -11.90
N TYR A 190 -24.07 -8.81 -10.96
CA TYR A 190 -25.02 -8.70 -9.82
C TYR A 190 -25.93 -7.46 -9.90
N MET A 191 -26.24 -7.02 -11.12
CA MET A 191 -27.10 -5.88 -11.41
C MET A 191 -28.61 -6.14 -11.17
N GLU A 192 -28.97 -7.22 -10.46
CA GLU A 192 -30.36 -7.57 -10.13
C GLU A 192 -30.75 -7.22 -8.67
N GLY A 193 -29.79 -6.83 -7.83
CA GLY A 193 -30.07 -6.37 -6.45
C GLY A 193 -30.57 -4.91 -6.39
N SER A 194 -31.40 -4.58 -5.41
CA SER A 194 -31.85 -3.20 -5.19
C SER A 194 -30.66 -2.30 -4.84
N LYS A 195 -30.55 -1.15 -5.51
CA LYS A 195 -29.54 -0.11 -5.25
C LYS A 195 -29.45 0.30 -3.77
N LEU A 196 -30.57 0.23 -3.05
CA LEU A 196 -30.67 0.57 -1.63
C LEU A 196 -30.06 -0.50 -0.71
N HIS A 197 -30.19 -1.78 -1.06
CA HIS A 197 -29.54 -2.88 -0.32
C HIS A 197 -28.02 -2.76 -0.32
N TYR A 198 -27.44 -2.23 -1.41
CA TYR A 198 -26.00 -1.96 -1.47
C TYR A 198 -25.56 -0.84 -0.53
N PHE A 199 -26.34 0.24 -0.46
CA PHE A 199 -26.06 1.35 0.45
C PHE A 199 -26.15 0.92 1.92
N THR A 200 -27.16 0.12 2.30
CA THR A 200 -27.29 -0.40 3.67
C THR A 200 -26.17 -1.36 4.04
N ASN A 201 -25.71 -2.19 3.11
CA ASN A 201 -24.57 -3.08 3.35
C ASN A 201 -23.25 -2.30 3.51
N SER A 202 -23.08 -1.20 2.76
CA SER A 202 -21.94 -0.29 2.94
C SER A 202 -21.96 0.36 4.34
N LEU A 203 -23.12 0.79 4.83
CA LEU A 203 -23.27 1.32 6.19
C LEU A 203 -22.86 0.30 7.26
N TYR A 204 -23.21 -0.98 7.09
CA TYR A 204 -22.79 -2.03 8.03
C TYR A 204 -21.28 -2.26 8.00
N SER A 205 -20.66 -2.26 6.81
CA SER A 205 -19.22 -2.41 6.62
C SER A 205 -18.38 -1.27 7.22
N VAL A 206 -19.01 -0.11 7.42
CA VAL A 206 -18.37 1.10 7.94
C VAL A 206 -18.32 1.13 9.47
N TRP A 207 -19.16 0.35 10.17
CA TRP A 207 -19.25 0.35 11.63
C TRP A 207 -17.91 0.14 12.37
N PRO A 208 -17.04 -0.81 11.99
CA PRO A 208 -15.74 -0.97 12.64
C PRO A 208 -14.84 0.27 12.51
N LEU A 209 -14.93 0.99 11.39
CA LEU A 209 -14.17 2.22 11.16
C LEU A 209 -14.70 3.37 12.02
N VAL A 210 -16.03 3.44 12.22
CA VAL A 210 -16.64 4.44 13.12
C VAL A 210 -16.11 4.24 14.54
N PHE A 211 -16.09 3.00 15.02
CA PHE A 211 -15.55 2.66 16.33
C PHE A 211 -14.08 3.06 16.47
N LEU A 212 -13.24 2.74 15.48
CA LEU A 212 -11.82 3.13 15.48
C LEU A 212 -11.65 4.67 15.45
N GLY A 213 -12.47 5.37 14.67
CA GLY A 213 -12.44 6.83 14.58
C GLY A 213 -12.81 7.52 15.90
N ILE A 214 -13.90 7.08 16.55
CA ILE A 214 -14.31 7.61 17.86
C ILE A 214 -13.28 7.24 18.93
N GLY A 215 -12.80 6.00 18.94
CA GLY A 215 -11.79 5.53 19.88
C GLY A 215 -10.51 6.36 19.81
N ARG A 216 -10.02 6.65 18.60
CA ARG A 216 -8.85 7.52 18.39
C ARG A 216 -9.06 8.91 19.00
N LEU A 217 -10.21 9.56 18.72
CA LEU A 217 -10.49 10.90 19.26
C LEU A 217 -10.58 10.89 20.79
N ALA A 218 -11.25 9.89 21.36
CA ALA A 218 -11.39 9.78 22.80
C ALA A 218 -10.03 9.60 23.49
N ILE A 219 -9.16 8.74 22.93
CA ILE A 219 -7.83 8.47 23.47
C ILE A 219 -6.91 9.68 23.33
N ILE A 220 -6.90 10.35 22.18
CA ILE A 220 -6.04 11.54 21.98
C ILE A 220 -6.47 12.67 22.92
N LYS A 221 -7.79 12.90 23.04
CA LYS A 221 -8.33 13.94 23.90
C LYS A 221 -8.12 13.62 25.40
N SER A 222 -8.12 12.35 25.80
CA SER A 222 -7.85 11.97 27.19
C SER A 222 -6.36 12.04 27.55
N ILE A 223 -5.46 11.76 26.61
CA ILE A 223 -4.00 11.84 26.80
C ILE A 223 -3.47 13.27 26.64
N GLY A 224 -4.26 14.19 26.05
CA GLY A 224 -3.83 15.56 25.78
C GLY A 224 -2.71 15.64 24.75
N TYR A 225 -2.65 14.64 23.84
CA TYR A 225 -1.69 14.59 22.75
C TYR A 225 -1.97 15.72 21.75
N GLN A 226 -0.94 16.29 21.16
CA GLN A 226 -1.08 17.45 20.28
C GLN A 226 -1.52 16.96 18.92
N GLU A 227 -2.71 17.40 18.51
CA GLU A 227 -3.17 17.20 17.14
C GLU A 227 -2.71 18.40 16.32
N HIS A 228 -2.00 18.12 15.22
CA HIS A 228 -1.77 19.13 14.19
C HIS A 228 -3.14 19.52 13.62
N LEU A 229 -3.69 20.65 14.08
CA LEU A 229 -4.99 21.16 13.65
C LEU A 229 -5.04 21.40 12.13
N THR A 230 -3.89 21.61 11.51
CA THR A 230 -3.69 21.79 10.08
C THR A 230 -3.93 20.52 9.26
N GLU A 231 -3.92 19.33 9.88
CA GLU A 231 -4.02 18.07 9.12
C GLU A 231 -5.45 17.63 8.81
N TYR A 232 -6.32 17.64 9.81
CA TYR A 232 -7.72 17.21 9.67
C TYR A 232 -8.68 18.14 10.44
N GLY A 233 -8.18 19.00 11.31
CA GLY A 233 -9.00 19.79 12.25
C GLY A 233 -9.22 19.08 13.59
N VAL A 234 -9.91 19.76 14.52
CA VAL A 234 -9.99 19.40 15.95
C VAL A 234 -10.73 18.08 16.23
N HIS A 235 -11.67 17.69 15.36
CA HIS A 235 -12.58 16.56 15.62
C HIS A 235 -12.61 15.56 14.46
N TRP A 236 -11.81 15.77 13.44
CA TRP A 236 -11.81 14.94 12.24
C TRP A 236 -10.54 14.11 12.19
N ASN A 237 -10.64 12.90 11.63
CA ASN A 237 -9.49 12.03 11.50
C ASN A 237 -9.55 11.23 10.19
N PHE A 238 -8.46 10.53 9.90
CA PHE A 238 -8.33 9.67 8.74
C PHE A 238 -9.39 8.55 8.67
N PHE A 239 -9.88 8.03 9.80
CA PHE A 239 -10.93 7.02 9.75
C PHE A 239 -12.23 7.64 9.23
N PHE A 240 -12.59 8.83 9.69
CA PHE A 240 -13.76 9.55 9.21
C PHE A 240 -13.67 9.94 7.73
N THR A 241 -12.49 10.30 7.22
CA THR A 241 -12.33 10.51 5.76
C THR A 241 -12.62 9.24 4.97
N ILE A 242 -12.08 8.07 5.37
CA ILE A 242 -12.37 6.80 4.69
C ILE A 242 -13.86 6.46 4.76
N ILE A 243 -14.50 6.71 5.91
CA ILE A 243 -15.94 6.48 6.09
C ILE A 243 -16.74 7.30 5.09
N VAL A 244 -16.48 8.61 5.01
CA VAL A 244 -17.15 9.51 4.05
C VAL A 244 -16.93 9.03 2.62
N VAL A 245 -15.69 8.69 2.24
CA VAL A 245 -15.39 8.18 0.89
C VAL A 245 -16.16 6.89 0.60
N LYS A 246 -16.21 5.94 1.55
CA LYS A 246 -16.96 4.68 1.41
C LYS A 246 -18.46 4.87 1.29
N LEU A 247 -19.03 5.92 1.87
CA LEU A 247 -20.46 6.22 1.78
C LEU A 247 -20.82 7.03 0.53
N ILE A 248 -19.97 7.97 0.12
CA ILE A 248 -20.19 8.78 -1.09
C ILE A 248 -20.04 7.93 -2.37
N THR A 249 -19.12 6.99 -2.39
CA THR A 249 -18.87 6.14 -3.57
C THR A 249 -20.14 5.42 -4.08
N PRO A 250 -20.89 4.64 -3.25
CA PRO A 250 -22.12 4.00 -3.71
C PRO A 250 -23.20 5.02 -4.06
N LEU A 251 -23.29 6.17 -3.38
CA LEU A 251 -24.23 7.24 -3.74
C LEU A 251 -23.96 7.79 -5.15
N LEU A 252 -22.69 8.04 -5.48
CA LEU A 252 -22.29 8.46 -6.82
C LEU A 252 -22.61 7.39 -7.86
N LEU A 253 -22.41 6.11 -7.54
CA LEU A 253 -22.71 4.99 -8.44
C LEU A 253 -24.21 4.70 -8.59
N ILE A 254 -25.04 5.17 -7.65
CA ILE A 254 -26.51 5.15 -7.78
C ILE A 254 -26.96 6.15 -8.85
N ILE A 255 -26.38 7.35 -8.82
CA ILE A 255 -26.72 8.49 -9.68
C ILE A 255 -26.11 8.31 -11.08
N PHE A 256 -24.87 7.83 -11.15
CA PHE A 256 -24.11 7.75 -12.39
C PHE A 256 -23.73 6.32 -12.77
N PRO A 257 -23.78 5.96 -14.06
CA PRO A 257 -23.38 4.63 -14.51
C PRO A 257 -21.86 4.43 -14.39
N LEU A 258 -21.45 3.21 -14.04
CA LEU A 258 -20.04 2.81 -13.88
C LEU A 258 -19.16 3.19 -15.08
N ASN A 259 -19.68 3.07 -16.31
CA ASN A 259 -18.94 3.39 -17.54
C ASN A 259 -18.51 4.86 -17.66
N LYS A 260 -19.17 5.78 -16.93
CA LYS A 260 -18.85 7.22 -16.94
C LYS A 260 -18.15 7.69 -15.65
N SER A 261 -17.82 6.77 -14.74
CA SER A 261 -17.18 7.10 -13.45
C SER A 261 -15.85 7.85 -13.59
N TRP A 262 -15.06 7.55 -14.63
CA TRP A 262 -13.81 8.24 -14.91
C TRP A 262 -13.99 9.74 -15.20
N ILE A 263 -15.11 10.14 -15.83
CA ILE A 263 -15.43 11.54 -16.10
C ILE A 263 -15.69 12.29 -14.80
N ILE A 264 -16.37 11.65 -13.86
CA ILE A 264 -16.67 12.22 -12.54
C ILE A 264 -15.38 12.37 -11.73
N ALA A 265 -14.51 11.35 -11.76
CA ALA A 265 -13.21 11.42 -11.09
C ALA A 265 -12.35 12.57 -11.66
N LEU A 266 -12.31 12.73 -12.98
CA LEU A 266 -11.65 13.88 -13.61
C LEU A 266 -12.29 15.21 -13.20
N GLY A 267 -13.63 15.28 -13.20
CA GLY A 267 -14.36 16.49 -12.78
C GLY A 267 -14.06 16.88 -11.34
N ILE A 268 -14.05 15.93 -10.40
CA ILE A 268 -13.67 16.17 -9.00
C ILE A 268 -12.21 16.64 -8.91
N THR A 269 -11.30 16.04 -9.68
CA THR A 269 -9.88 16.42 -9.67
C THR A 269 -9.67 17.83 -10.21
N VAL A 270 -10.34 18.20 -11.30
CA VAL A 270 -10.30 19.55 -11.87
C VAL A 270 -10.91 20.57 -10.92
N LEU A 271 -12.07 20.26 -10.32
CA LEU A 271 -12.72 21.14 -9.35
C LEU A 271 -11.86 21.35 -8.10
N TYR A 272 -11.19 20.29 -7.63
CA TYR A 272 -10.24 20.38 -6.53
C TYR A 272 -9.07 21.30 -6.89
N GLN A 273 -8.47 21.13 -8.08
CA GLN A 273 -7.38 21.99 -8.53
C GLN A 273 -7.82 23.46 -8.62
N LEU A 274 -9.00 23.73 -9.19
CA LEU A 274 -9.56 25.08 -9.31
C LEU A 274 -9.94 25.74 -7.97
N ALA A 275 -10.22 24.93 -6.93
CA ALA A 275 -10.52 25.45 -5.60
C ALA A 275 -9.26 25.68 -4.75
N LEU A 276 -8.14 25.07 -5.16
CA LEU A 276 -6.85 25.18 -4.51
C LEU A 276 -6.00 26.33 -5.08
N ASP A 277 -6.19 26.62 -6.38
CA ASP A 277 -5.70 27.81 -7.07
C ASP A 277 -6.54 29.06 -6.73
#